data_AF-Q2TYY3-F1
#
_entry.id   AF-Q2TYY3-F1
#
_cell.length_a   1.000
_cell.length_b   1.000
_cell.length_c   1.000
_cell.angle_alpha   90.00
_cell.angle_beta   90.00
_cell.angle_gamma   90.00
#
_symmetry.space_group_name_H-M   'P 1'
#
loop_
_entity.id
_entity.type
_entity.pdbx_description
1 polymer ?
#
loop_
_entity_poly.entity_id
_entity_poly.type
_entity_poly.pdbx_seq_one_letter_code
_entity_poly.pdbx_strand_id
1 'polypeptide(L)'
;MVVMDDKYNGWRYLILSFALSDKMVMDAVLAVSTFHLSHKSGGTLPVRPDKLYAKAILGLQNRSSLDEYDMLTRQSIFVAIITLLVGVMVNGSSDFPILFHMLQSALDAVGGEGGLGNAHAQESFDCLHYNGNLHPDHALTFYLNAYLRQQAYDIYLERATMGPHGTLDPNKIEQFKETLVMFPEGSLGEHSLVWPTFIAASESLKDEHRLYFKQFLEKQYHRNGFLNLQQALKLLDKIWARSSYTNWPALLPEPRVFIM
;
A
#
# COMPACT_ATOMS: atom_id res chain seq x y z
N MET A 1 -5.83 2.69 -5.63
CA MET A 1 -6.88 2.25 -4.70
C MET A 1 -7.37 3.45 -3.95
N VAL A 2 -8.68 3.65 -3.88
CA VAL A 2 -9.30 4.71 -3.10
C VAL A 2 -10.33 4.03 -2.24
N VAL A 3 -10.35 4.37 -0.95
CA VAL A 3 -11.30 3.77 0.00
C VAL A 3 -12.74 4.10 -0.41
N MET A 4 -12.96 5.32 -0.93
CA MET A 4 -14.22 5.80 -1.50
C MET A 4 -14.01 6.35 -2.89
N ASP A 5 -14.81 5.91 -3.85
CA ASP A 5 -14.76 6.38 -5.22
C ASP A 5 -15.82 7.46 -5.50
N ASP A 6 -15.76 8.57 -4.77
CA ASP A 6 -16.76 9.64 -4.82
C ASP A 6 -16.22 10.97 -5.37
N LYS A 7 -16.87 12.09 -5.04
CA LYS A 7 -16.47 13.45 -5.47
C LYS A 7 -15.23 13.99 -4.74
N TYR A 8 -14.76 13.32 -3.69
CA TYR A 8 -13.53 13.68 -2.97
C TYR A 8 -12.36 12.76 -3.38
N ASN A 9 -12.55 11.89 -4.37
CA ASN A 9 -11.51 11.02 -4.88
C ASN A 9 -10.35 11.84 -5.50
N GLY A 10 -9.24 11.94 -4.76
CA GLY A 10 -8.02 12.61 -5.19
C GLY A 10 -7.41 12.05 -6.48
N TRP A 11 -7.67 10.79 -6.85
CA TRP A 11 -7.26 10.29 -8.17
C TRP A 11 -7.94 11.05 -9.30
N ARG A 12 -9.24 11.36 -9.19
CA ARG A 12 -9.99 12.06 -10.23
C ARG A 12 -9.56 13.51 -10.39
N TYR A 13 -9.39 14.22 -9.29
CA TYR A 13 -9.21 15.68 -9.33
C TYR A 13 -7.75 16.12 -9.29
N LEU A 14 -6.85 15.32 -8.70
CA LEU A 14 -5.43 15.61 -8.68
C LEU A 14 -4.71 14.84 -9.80
N ILE A 15 -4.68 13.51 -9.70
CA ILE A 15 -3.81 12.68 -10.56
C ILE A 15 -4.23 12.78 -12.04
N LEU A 16 -5.52 12.65 -12.36
CA LEU A 16 -5.97 12.78 -13.75
C LEU A 16 -5.77 14.19 -14.33
N SER A 17 -5.92 15.24 -13.51
CA SER A 17 -5.67 16.61 -13.95
C SER A 17 -4.20 16.82 -14.35
N PHE A 18 -3.26 16.26 -13.57
CA PHE A 18 -1.85 16.23 -13.93
C PHE A 18 -1.60 15.39 -15.18
N ALA A 19 -2.24 14.22 -15.31
CA ALA A 19 -2.09 13.37 -16.50
C ALA A 19 -2.53 14.06 -17.79
N LEU A 20 -3.60 14.87 -17.74
CA LEU A 20 -4.06 15.63 -18.91
C LEU A 20 -3.06 16.70 -19.37
N SER A 21 -2.27 17.24 -18.43
CA SER A 21 -1.32 18.33 -18.70
C SER A 21 0.11 17.85 -18.90
N ASP A 22 0.46 16.66 -18.40
CA ASP A 22 1.81 16.12 -18.42
C ASP A 22 1.85 14.68 -18.95
N LYS A 23 2.59 14.49 -20.05
CA LYS A 23 2.70 13.20 -20.74
C LYS A 23 3.36 12.12 -19.90
N MET A 24 4.35 12.44 -19.06
CA MET A 24 5.02 11.46 -18.19
C MET A 24 4.03 10.94 -17.15
N VAL A 25 3.22 11.82 -16.57
CA VAL A 25 2.14 11.42 -15.64
C VAL A 25 1.10 10.57 -16.37
N MET A 26 0.70 10.94 -17.59
CA MET A 26 -0.20 10.10 -18.40
C MET A 26 0.37 8.71 -18.67
N ASP A 27 1.64 8.61 -19.08
CA ASP A 27 2.30 7.33 -19.32
C ASP A 27 2.31 6.46 -18.03
N ALA A 28 2.53 7.07 -16.85
CA ALA A 28 2.46 6.39 -15.56
C ALA A 28 1.03 5.89 -15.23
N VAL A 29 0.02 6.75 -15.37
CA VAL A 29 -1.40 6.39 -15.12
C VAL A 29 -1.83 5.25 -16.04
N LEU A 30 -1.49 5.31 -17.33
CA LEU A 30 -1.81 4.27 -18.29
C LEU A 30 -1.06 2.97 -17.99
N ALA A 31 0.22 3.03 -17.59
CA ALA A 31 0.98 1.84 -17.21
C ALA A 31 0.30 1.11 -16.04
N VAL A 32 0.01 1.82 -14.95
CA VAL A 32 -0.64 1.25 -13.76
C VAL A 32 -2.03 0.70 -14.08
N SER A 33 -2.81 1.42 -14.87
CA SER A 33 -4.15 0.99 -15.30
C SER A 33 -4.09 -0.27 -16.16
N THR A 34 -3.16 -0.34 -17.11
CA THR A 34 -2.98 -1.51 -17.99
C THR A 34 -2.47 -2.73 -17.25
N PHE A 35 -1.56 -2.57 -16.28
CA PHE A 35 -1.17 -3.67 -15.39
C PHE A 35 -2.39 -4.26 -14.67
N HIS A 36 -3.21 -3.42 -14.04
CA HIS A 36 -4.40 -3.88 -13.31
C HIS A 36 -5.46 -4.53 -14.22
N LEU A 37 -5.69 -3.98 -15.42
CA LEU A 37 -6.69 -4.51 -16.36
C LEU A 37 -6.22 -5.79 -17.08
N SER A 38 -4.92 -5.94 -17.32
CA SER A 38 -4.35 -7.10 -18.03
C SER A 38 -4.68 -8.41 -17.32
N HIS A 39 -4.69 -8.39 -15.98
CA HIS A 39 -5.02 -9.55 -15.16
C HIS A 39 -6.50 -9.93 -15.25
N LYS A 40 -7.40 -8.95 -15.36
CA LYS A 40 -8.84 -9.17 -15.51
C LYS A 40 -9.26 -9.59 -16.92
N SER A 41 -8.47 -9.23 -17.93
CA SER A 41 -8.86 -9.35 -19.35
C SER A 41 -8.13 -10.46 -20.12
N GLY A 42 -7.42 -11.37 -19.45
CA GLY A 42 -6.75 -12.50 -20.12
C GLY A 42 -5.64 -12.11 -21.10
N GLY A 43 -5.06 -10.91 -20.97
CA GLY A 43 -3.86 -10.49 -21.73
C GLY A 43 -4.08 -9.83 -23.10
N THR A 44 -5.30 -9.69 -23.61
CA THR A 44 -5.57 -9.03 -24.92
C THR A 44 -5.80 -7.53 -24.77
N LEU A 45 -4.77 -6.78 -24.32
CA LEU A 45 -4.78 -5.32 -24.36
C LEU A 45 -3.93 -4.79 -25.52
N PRO A 46 -4.38 -3.75 -26.24
CA PRO A 46 -3.67 -3.20 -27.40
C PRO A 46 -2.33 -2.53 -27.03
N VAL A 47 -2.14 -2.15 -25.76
CA VAL A 47 -0.93 -1.47 -25.28
C VAL A 47 -0.26 -2.31 -24.20
N ARG A 48 1.04 -2.60 -24.39
CA ARG A 48 1.85 -3.34 -23.42
C ARG A 48 2.18 -2.45 -22.21
N PRO A 49 1.88 -2.87 -20.97
CA PRO A 49 2.13 -2.06 -19.77
C PRO A 49 3.62 -1.74 -19.61
N ASP A 50 4.52 -2.69 -19.91
CA ASP A 50 5.98 -2.52 -19.83
C ASP A 50 6.48 -1.32 -20.65
N LYS A 51 5.88 -1.10 -21.84
CA LYS A 51 6.28 -0.01 -22.73
C LYS A 51 5.89 1.35 -22.17
N LEU A 52 4.72 1.44 -21.52
CA LEU A 52 4.26 2.68 -20.89
C LEU A 52 5.04 2.96 -19.62
N TYR A 53 5.29 1.92 -18.81
CA TYR A 53 6.13 2.00 -17.62
C TYR A 53 7.54 2.51 -17.97
N ALA A 54 8.18 1.91 -18.98
CA ALA A 54 9.50 2.36 -19.44
C ALA A 54 9.52 3.82 -19.93
N LYS A 55 8.45 4.28 -20.60
CA LYS A 55 8.32 5.69 -21.02
C LYS A 55 8.20 6.63 -19.81
N ALA A 56 7.42 6.24 -18.80
CA ALA A 56 7.29 7.03 -17.58
C ALA A 56 8.63 7.13 -16.83
N ILE A 57 9.36 6.01 -16.70
CA ILE A 57 10.71 5.98 -16.12
C ILE A 57 11.68 6.86 -16.89
N LEU A 58 11.68 6.79 -18.24
CA LEU A 58 12.51 7.66 -19.07
C LEU A 58 12.16 9.15 -18.88
N GLY A 59 10.88 9.46 -18.76
CA GLY A 59 10.42 10.82 -18.44
C GLY A 59 10.95 11.32 -17.10
N LEU A 60 10.95 10.47 -16.07
CA LEU A 60 11.50 10.79 -14.75
C LEU A 60 13.02 10.98 -14.81
N GLN A 61 13.73 10.11 -15.53
CA GLN A 61 15.18 10.23 -15.72
C GLN A 61 15.58 11.53 -16.43
N ASN A 62 14.82 11.95 -17.45
CA ASN A 62 15.07 13.22 -18.14
C ASN A 62 14.79 14.45 -17.26
N ARG A 63 14.11 14.26 -16.12
CA ARG A 63 13.73 15.31 -15.18
C ARG A 63 14.37 15.12 -13.80
N SER A 64 15.54 14.47 -13.74
CA SER A 64 16.23 14.16 -12.47
C SER A 64 16.78 15.39 -11.74
N SER A 65 17.07 16.48 -12.44
CA SER A 65 17.55 17.75 -11.85
C SER A 65 16.38 18.58 -11.31
N LEU A 66 15.78 18.12 -10.20
CA LEU A 66 14.55 18.73 -9.64
C LEU A 66 14.70 20.23 -9.33
N ASP A 67 15.90 20.65 -8.94
CA ASP A 67 16.24 22.03 -8.58
C ASP A 67 16.09 23.01 -9.76
N GLU A 68 16.27 22.54 -11.00
CA GLU A 68 16.13 23.35 -12.23
C GLU A 68 14.66 23.58 -12.64
N TYR A 69 13.73 22.81 -12.08
CA TYR A 69 12.32 22.84 -12.47
C TYR A 69 11.46 23.74 -11.60
N ASP A 70 10.38 24.24 -12.18
CA ASP A 70 9.34 24.98 -11.45
C ASP A 70 8.48 24.07 -10.55
N MET A 71 7.68 24.68 -9.69
CA MET A 71 6.85 23.94 -8.72
C MET A 71 5.87 22.97 -9.39
N LEU A 72 5.27 23.36 -10.53
CA LEU A 72 4.30 22.52 -11.25
C LEU A 72 4.97 21.27 -11.86
N THR A 73 6.16 21.43 -12.43
CA THR A 73 6.92 20.29 -12.97
C THR A 73 7.41 19.38 -11.85
N ARG A 74 7.87 19.94 -10.72
CA ARG A 74 8.21 19.15 -9.52
C ARG A 74 7.02 18.35 -9.03
N GLN A 75 5.84 18.95 -8.92
CA GLN A 75 4.61 18.24 -8.55
C GLN A 75 4.29 17.10 -9.54
N SER A 76 4.46 17.32 -10.85
CA SER A 76 4.27 16.27 -11.85
C SER A 76 5.23 15.08 -11.65
N ILE A 77 6.48 15.33 -11.28
CA ILE A 77 7.47 14.30 -10.93
C ILE A 77 6.98 13.49 -9.73
N PHE A 78 6.59 14.15 -8.62
CA PHE A 78 6.07 13.47 -7.44
C PHE A 78 4.81 12.66 -7.74
N VAL A 79 3.84 13.22 -8.48
CA VAL A 79 2.61 12.53 -8.87
C VAL A 79 2.92 11.29 -9.71
N ALA A 80 3.86 11.37 -10.65
CA ALA A 80 4.28 10.21 -11.43
C ALA A 80 4.95 9.14 -10.57
N ILE A 81 5.90 9.52 -9.68
CA ILE A 81 6.57 8.57 -8.78
C ILE A 81 5.55 7.89 -7.86
N ILE A 82 4.64 8.63 -7.23
CA ILE A 82 3.61 8.09 -6.33
C ILE A 82 2.67 7.15 -7.10
N THR A 83 2.27 7.53 -8.32
CA THR A 83 1.40 6.69 -9.17
C THR A 83 2.09 5.37 -9.49
N LEU A 84 3.34 5.41 -9.96
CA LEU A 84 4.12 4.20 -10.26
C LEU A 84 4.37 3.36 -9.01
N LEU A 85 4.65 4.00 -7.87
CA LEU A 85 4.86 3.34 -6.58
C LEU A 85 3.63 2.54 -6.18
N VAL A 86 2.43 3.13 -6.25
CA VAL A 86 1.17 2.41 -6.02
C VAL A 86 1.01 1.24 -6.99
N GLY A 87 1.37 1.44 -8.26
CA GLY A 87 1.37 0.38 -9.26
C GLY A 87 2.25 -0.80 -8.90
N VAL A 88 3.51 -0.58 -8.53
CA VAL A 88 4.43 -1.68 -8.18
C VAL A 88 4.06 -2.34 -6.86
N MET A 89 3.51 -1.60 -5.90
CA MET A 89 3.02 -2.15 -4.63
C MET A 89 1.82 -3.08 -4.86
N VAL A 90 0.84 -2.68 -5.68
CA VAL A 90 -0.33 -3.52 -6.00
C VAL A 90 0.07 -4.77 -6.79
N ASN A 91 1.01 -4.63 -7.73
CA ASN A 91 1.46 -5.74 -8.58
C ASN A 91 2.52 -6.63 -7.91
N GLY A 92 2.94 -6.34 -6.67
CA GLY A 92 4.01 -7.09 -6.00
C GLY A 92 5.28 -7.13 -6.85
N SER A 93 5.65 -5.99 -7.45
CA SER A 93 6.82 -5.89 -8.32
C SER A 93 8.10 -5.67 -7.50
N SER A 94 9.19 -6.31 -7.94
CA SER A 94 10.54 -6.13 -7.38
C SER A 94 11.14 -4.74 -7.64
N ASP A 95 10.48 -3.91 -8.43
CA ASP A 95 10.86 -2.52 -8.67
C ASP A 95 10.50 -1.60 -7.48
N PHE A 96 9.74 -2.09 -6.50
CA PHE A 96 9.33 -1.31 -5.33
C PHE A 96 10.49 -0.58 -4.64
N PRO A 97 11.63 -1.22 -4.30
CA PRO A 97 12.75 -0.52 -3.66
C PRO A 97 13.33 0.59 -4.54
N ILE A 98 13.34 0.41 -5.87
CA ILE A 98 13.87 1.40 -6.82
C ILE A 98 13.00 2.66 -6.82
N LEU A 99 11.67 2.49 -6.96
CA LEU A 99 10.75 3.63 -6.97
C LEU A 99 10.64 4.29 -5.59
N PHE A 100 10.75 3.52 -4.52
CA PHE A 100 10.79 4.07 -3.16
C PHE A 100 12.04 4.94 -2.96
N HIS A 101 13.22 4.46 -3.37
CA HIS A 101 14.44 5.27 -3.34
C HIS A 101 14.35 6.50 -4.24
N MET A 102 13.71 6.40 -5.41
CA MET A 102 13.47 7.56 -6.27
C MET A 102 12.61 8.62 -5.57
N LEU A 103 11.55 8.21 -4.84
CA LEU A 103 10.75 9.12 -4.03
C LEU A 103 11.56 9.79 -2.93
N GLN A 104 12.40 9.02 -2.22
CA GLN A 104 13.28 9.54 -1.18
C GLN A 104 14.27 10.58 -1.75
N SER A 105 14.94 10.26 -2.85
CA SER A 105 15.87 11.18 -3.52
C SER A 105 15.17 12.44 -4.02
N ALA A 106 13.95 12.32 -4.55
CA ALA A 106 13.15 13.48 -4.96
C ALA A 106 12.79 14.37 -3.77
N LEU A 107 12.44 13.78 -2.63
CA LEU A 107 12.14 14.50 -1.39
C LEU A 107 13.37 15.24 -0.84
N ASP A 108 14.51 14.56 -0.80
CA ASP A 108 15.77 15.15 -0.36
C ASP A 108 16.18 16.33 -1.25
N ALA A 109 16.02 16.19 -2.57
CA ALA A 109 16.35 17.22 -3.55
C ALA A 109 15.52 18.51 -3.41
N VAL A 110 14.30 18.44 -2.86
CA VAL A 110 13.45 19.63 -2.65
C VAL A 110 13.59 20.24 -1.25
N GLY A 111 14.49 19.72 -0.41
CA GLY A 111 14.73 20.22 0.95
C GLY A 111 14.08 19.40 2.05
N GLY A 112 13.80 18.12 1.80
CA GLY A 112 13.19 17.20 2.77
C GLY A 112 11.74 17.56 3.10
N GLU A 113 11.28 17.18 4.30
CA GLU A 113 9.91 17.47 4.77
C GLU A 113 9.60 18.98 4.80
N GLY A 114 10.60 19.84 5.06
CA GLY A 114 10.43 21.30 5.06
C GLY A 114 10.29 21.92 3.67
N GLY A 115 10.68 21.19 2.62
CA GLY A 115 10.64 21.62 1.22
C GLY A 115 9.28 21.51 0.55
N LEU A 116 8.39 20.68 1.10
CA LEU A 116 7.04 20.42 0.55
C LEU A 116 5.99 21.48 0.95
N GLY A 117 6.42 22.51 1.68
CA GLY A 117 5.55 23.55 2.20
C GLY A 117 4.89 23.16 3.53
N ASN A 118 4.61 24.17 4.36
CA ASN A 118 4.06 24.03 5.71
C ASN A 118 2.56 23.68 5.71
N ALA A 119 2.15 22.69 4.91
CA ALA A 119 0.83 22.10 5.02
C ALA A 119 0.86 21.25 6.30
N HIS A 120 0.03 21.63 7.28
CA HIS A 120 -0.14 20.98 8.58
C HIS A 120 -0.01 19.44 8.49
N ALA A 121 1.21 18.93 8.69
CA ALA A 121 1.51 17.50 8.70
C ALA A 121 0.69 16.77 9.79
N GLN A 122 0.26 17.52 10.80
CA GLN A 122 -0.55 17.04 11.91
C GLN A 122 -2.01 16.73 11.53
N GLU A 123 -2.52 17.25 10.42
CA GLU A 123 -3.88 16.93 9.92
C GLU A 123 -3.87 15.89 8.77
N SER A 124 -2.71 15.68 8.11
CA SER A 124 -2.65 14.99 6.81
C SER A 124 -2.57 13.45 6.86
N PHE A 125 -2.42 12.84 8.04
CA PHE A 125 -2.34 11.38 8.16
C PHE A 125 -3.62 10.70 8.64
N ASP A 126 -4.60 11.47 9.11
CA ASP A 126 -5.86 10.90 9.60
C ASP A 126 -6.91 10.81 8.48
N CYS A 127 -6.51 10.26 7.34
CA CYS A 127 -7.38 10.15 6.16
C CYS A 127 -8.71 9.43 6.48
N LEU A 128 -8.70 8.51 7.45
CA LEU A 128 -9.91 7.82 7.89
C LEU A 128 -10.81 8.73 8.72
N HIS A 129 -10.25 9.57 9.58
CA HIS A 129 -11.02 10.58 10.32
C HIS A 129 -11.58 11.66 9.38
N TYR A 130 -10.77 12.13 8.43
CA TYR A 130 -11.22 13.04 7.38
C TYR A 130 -12.37 12.45 6.56
N ASN A 131 -12.25 11.20 6.12
CA ASN A 131 -13.32 10.51 5.38
C ASN A 131 -14.56 10.22 6.26
N GLY A 132 -14.39 9.96 7.56
CA GLY A 132 -15.49 9.77 8.49
C GLY A 132 -16.39 11.01 8.60
N ASN A 133 -15.81 12.21 8.58
CA ASN A 133 -16.57 13.46 8.57
C ASN A 133 -17.36 13.66 7.25
N LEU A 134 -16.84 13.17 6.13
CA LEU A 134 -17.49 13.26 4.83
C LEU A 134 -18.61 12.22 4.65
N HIS A 135 -18.56 11.13 5.41
CA HIS A 135 -19.44 9.98 5.26
C HIS A 135 -19.88 9.42 6.64
N PRO A 136 -20.77 10.12 7.35
CA PRO A 136 -21.20 9.73 8.70
C PRO A 136 -21.85 8.33 8.73
N ASP A 137 -22.53 7.92 7.66
CA ASP A 137 -23.13 6.59 7.54
C ASP A 137 -22.10 5.45 7.54
N HIS A 138 -20.83 5.77 7.27
CA HIS A 138 -19.70 4.84 7.25
C HIS A 138 -18.77 4.99 8.46
N ALA A 139 -19.13 5.81 9.47
CA ALA A 139 -18.28 6.12 10.61
C ALA A 139 -17.80 4.88 11.37
N LEU A 140 -18.66 3.88 11.59
CA LEU A 140 -18.26 2.62 12.24
C LEU A 140 -17.22 1.86 11.43
N THR A 141 -17.37 1.81 10.10
CA THR A 141 -16.39 1.15 9.21
C THR A 141 -15.04 1.84 9.28
N PHE A 142 -15.02 3.18 9.28
CA PHE A 142 -13.79 3.95 9.44
C PHE A 142 -13.13 3.75 10.79
N TYR A 143 -13.93 3.76 11.87
CA TYR A 143 -13.44 3.48 13.22
C TYR A 143 -12.81 2.10 13.31
N LEU A 144 -13.50 1.04 12.86
CA LEU A 144 -12.95 -0.32 12.86
C LEU A 144 -11.69 -0.43 12.00
N ASN A 145 -11.65 0.27 10.86
CA ASN A 145 -10.47 0.29 10.00
C ASN A 145 -9.25 0.91 10.71
N ALA A 146 -9.43 2.09 11.32
CA ALA A 146 -8.38 2.76 12.09
C ALA A 146 -7.94 1.92 13.29
N TYR A 147 -8.89 1.29 13.98
CA TYR A 147 -8.62 0.47 15.15
C TYR A 147 -7.85 -0.81 14.80
N LEU A 148 -8.21 -1.50 13.71
CA LEU A 148 -7.45 -2.66 13.21
C LEU A 148 -6.03 -2.26 12.78
N ARG A 149 -5.86 -1.11 12.12
CA ARG A 149 -4.53 -0.58 11.78
C ARG A 149 -3.68 -0.34 13.01
N GLN A 150 -4.26 0.26 14.05
CA GLN A 150 -3.56 0.52 15.30
C GLN A 150 -3.13 -0.80 15.96
N GLN A 151 -4.03 -1.79 16.06
CA GLN A 151 -3.69 -3.10 16.62
C GLN A 151 -2.54 -3.77 15.84
N ALA A 152 -2.57 -3.75 14.51
CA ALA A 152 -1.48 -4.29 13.70
C ALA A 152 -0.17 -3.52 13.87
N TYR A 153 -0.22 -2.19 13.96
CA TYR A 153 0.95 -1.37 14.26
C TYR A 153 1.57 -1.75 15.61
N ASP A 154 0.76 -1.91 16.65
CA ASP A 154 1.23 -2.29 17.99
C ASP A 154 1.87 -3.69 17.98
N ILE A 155 1.26 -4.66 17.29
CA ILE A 155 1.81 -6.01 17.09
C ILE A 155 3.17 -5.95 16.39
N TYR A 156 3.26 -5.19 15.29
CA TYR A 156 4.50 -5.06 14.53
C TYR A 156 5.60 -4.41 15.37
N LEU A 157 5.31 -3.28 16.01
CA LEU A 157 6.28 -2.50 16.77
C LEU A 157 6.82 -3.31 17.95
N GLU A 158 5.94 -3.95 18.71
CA GLU A 158 6.35 -4.79 19.84
C GLU A 158 7.22 -5.96 19.37
N ARG A 159 6.84 -6.65 18.28
CA ARG A 159 7.66 -7.74 17.74
C ARG A 159 9.01 -7.25 17.21
N ALA A 160 9.04 -6.10 16.54
CA ALA A 160 10.26 -5.55 15.96
C ALA A 160 11.25 -5.05 17.02
N THR A 161 10.75 -4.55 18.15
CA THR A 161 11.56 -4.08 19.28
C THR A 161 11.87 -5.18 20.29
N MET A 162 11.18 -6.32 20.22
CA MET A 162 11.40 -7.46 21.11
C MET A 162 12.74 -8.14 20.86
N GLY A 163 13.42 -8.48 21.96
CA GLY A 163 14.59 -9.37 21.92
C GLY A 163 14.25 -10.78 21.40
N PRO A 164 15.26 -11.62 21.14
CA PRO A 164 15.09 -12.94 20.50
C PRO A 164 14.16 -13.93 21.24
N HIS A 165 13.90 -13.68 22.53
CA HIS A 165 13.06 -14.54 23.38
C HIS A 165 11.76 -13.87 23.81
N GLY A 166 11.45 -12.69 23.27
CA GLY A 166 10.21 -11.99 23.55
C GLY A 166 9.00 -12.75 23.01
N THR A 167 8.01 -12.95 23.86
CA THR A 167 6.71 -13.53 23.49
C THR A 167 5.65 -12.45 23.60
N LEU A 168 4.93 -12.22 22.50
CA LEU A 168 3.79 -11.32 22.46
C LEU A 168 2.60 -11.94 23.22
N ASP A 169 1.77 -11.07 23.80
CA ASP A 169 0.52 -11.51 24.42
C ASP A 169 -0.39 -12.19 23.37
N PRO A 170 -0.70 -13.50 23.53
CA PRO A 170 -1.57 -14.23 22.60
C PRO A 170 -2.96 -13.60 22.45
N ASN A 171 -3.43 -12.86 23.45
CA ASN A 171 -4.74 -12.21 23.42
C ASN A 171 -4.82 -11.13 22.33
N LYS A 172 -3.71 -10.50 21.94
CA LYS A 172 -3.70 -9.46 20.89
C LYS A 172 -4.17 -10.00 19.54
N ILE A 173 -3.81 -11.23 19.22
CA ILE A 173 -4.23 -11.87 17.96
C ILE A 173 -5.70 -12.27 18.01
N GLU A 174 -6.19 -12.74 19.16
CA GLU A 174 -7.62 -13.02 19.33
C GLU A 174 -8.44 -11.73 19.24
N GLN A 175 -8.03 -10.66 19.94
CA GLN A 175 -8.68 -9.36 19.89
C GLN A 175 -8.71 -8.78 18.47
N PHE A 176 -7.61 -8.91 17.71
CA PHE A 176 -7.55 -8.49 16.32
C PHE A 176 -8.56 -9.27 15.47
N LYS A 177 -8.60 -10.61 15.62
CA LYS A 177 -9.55 -11.48 14.92
C LYS A 177 -11.00 -11.10 15.25
N GLU A 178 -11.34 -10.94 16.53
CA GLU A 178 -12.68 -10.53 16.99
C GLU A 178 -13.09 -9.17 16.40
N THR A 179 -12.17 -8.21 16.40
CA THR A 179 -12.39 -6.89 15.78
C THR A 179 -12.62 -7.02 14.28
N LEU A 180 -11.84 -7.85 13.59
CA LEU A 180 -11.95 -8.07 12.16
C LEU A 180 -13.27 -8.75 11.79
N VAL A 181 -13.78 -9.66 12.62
CA VAL A 181 -15.11 -10.29 12.43
C VAL A 181 -16.23 -9.25 12.49
N MET A 182 -16.09 -8.19 13.29
CA MET A 182 -17.07 -7.10 13.34
C MET A 182 -17.05 -6.21 12.08
N PHE A 183 -16.01 -6.30 11.25
CA PHE A 183 -15.93 -5.54 10.01
C PHE A 183 -16.88 -6.16 8.96
N PRO A 184 -17.95 -5.46 8.52
CA PRO A 184 -18.96 -6.11 7.70
C PRO A 184 -18.38 -6.52 6.34
N GLU A 185 -18.64 -7.75 5.92
CA GLU A 185 -18.17 -8.28 4.65
C GLU A 185 -18.66 -7.41 3.48
N GLY A 186 -17.76 -7.10 2.54
CA GLY A 186 -18.11 -6.28 1.39
C GLY A 186 -17.98 -4.78 1.62
N SER A 187 -17.80 -4.32 2.87
CA SER A 187 -17.69 -2.90 3.23
C SER A 187 -16.60 -2.16 2.47
N LEU A 188 -16.79 -0.85 2.36
CA LEU A 188 -15.83 0.06 1.74
C LEU A 188 -14.49 -0.01 2.48
N GLY A 189 -13.39 -0.05 1.73
CA GLY A 189 -12.05 -0.09 2.30
C GLY A 189 -11.62 -1.42 2.92
N GLU A 190 -12.37 -2.53 2.78
CA GLU A 190 -11.95 -3.86 3.29
C GLU A 190 -10.56 -4.26 2.74
N HIS A 191 -10.28 -3.94 1.48
CA HIS A 191 -8.97 -4.14 0.84
C HIS A 191 -7.81 -3.44 1.55
N SER A 192 -8.11 -2.38 2.32
CA SER A 192 -7.10 -1.59 3.02
C SER A 192 -6.65 -2.27 4.32
N LEU A 193 -7.33 -3.36 4.71
CA LEU A 193 -7.00 -4.22 5.85
C LEU A 193 -6.06 -5.37 5.48
N VAL A 194 -5.55 -5.42 4.25
CA VAL A 194 -4.59 -6.45 3.82
C VAL A 194 -3.31 -6.41 4.66
N TRP A 195 -2.61 -5.26 4.74
CA TRP A 195 -1.43 -5.16 5.60
C TRP A 195 -1.74 -5.47 7.08
N PRO A 196 -2.76 -4.87 7.74
CA PRO A 196 -3.09 -5.22 9.12
C PRO A 196 -3.32 -6.71 9.34
N THR A 197 -4.04 -7.36 8.43
CA THR A 197 -4.33 -8.79 8.52
C THR A 197 -3.09 -9.65 8.30
N PHE A 198 -2.21 -9.25 7.37
CA PHE A 198 -0.94 -9.92 7.16
C PHE A 198 -0.03 -9.85 8.39
N ILE A 199 -0.02 -8.72 9.11
CA ILE A 199 0.76 -8.57 10.36
C ILE A 199 0.22 -9.52 11.44
N ALA A 200 -1.09 -9.53 11.67
CA ALA A 200 -1.71 -10.45 12.63
C ALA A 200 -1.47 -11.93 12.24
N ALA A 201 -1.56 -12.25 10.95
CA ALA A 201 -1.25 -13.58 10.42
C ALA A 201 0.20 -13.99 10.66
N SER A 202 1.15 -13.06 10.48
CA SER A 202 2.59 -13.32 10.65
C SER A 202 2.95 -13.67 12.10
N GLU A 203 2.23 -13.06 13.04
CA GLU A 203 2.38 -13.28 14.48
C GLU A 203 1.60 -14.51 14.99
N SER A 204 0.64 -15.02 14.21
CA SER A 204 -0.25 -16.12 14.63
C SER A 204 0.49 -17.43 14.91
N LEU A 205 0.26 -17.98 16.10
CA LEU A 205 0.80 -19.28 16.53
C LEU A 205 -0.21 -20.43 16.39
N LYS A 206 -1.52 -20.15 16.51
CA LYS A 206 -2.59 -21.14 16.39
C LYS A 206 -2.97 -21.37 14.92
N ASP A 207 -3.17 -22.63 14.53
CA ASP A 207 -3.58 -22.96 13.16
C ASP A 207 -4.94 -22.37 12.78
N GLU A 208 -5.85 -22.23 13.74
CA GLU A 208 -7.15 -21.57 13.54
C GLU A 208 -7.00 -20.10 13.11
N HIS A 209 -6.14 -19.34 13.78
CA HIS A 209 -5.86 -17.94 13.44
C HIS A 209 -5.20 -17.84 12.06
N ARG A 210 -4.21 -18.69 11.79
CA ARG A 210 -3.51 -18.74 10.49
C ARG A 210 -4.48 -19.02 9.35
N LEU A 211 -5.37 -20.01 9.52
CA LEU A 211 -6.37 -20.36 8.52
C LEU A 211 -7.33 -19.19 8.26
N TYR A 212 -7.84 -18.56 9.33
CA TYR A 212 -8.77 -17.44 9.21
C TYR A 212 -8.16 -16.26 8.44
N PHE A 213 -6.96 -15.81 8.83
CA PHE A 213 -6.32 -14.69 8.15
C PHE A 213 -5.86 -15.04 6.73
N LYS A 214 -5.45 -16.29 6.48
CA LYS A 214 -5.14 -16.78 5.12
C LYS A 214 -6.35 -16.67 4.21
N GLN A 215 -7.51 -17.14 4.66
CA GLN A 215 -8.78 -17.06 3.92
C GLN A 215 -9.18 -15.62 3.64
N PHE A 216 -8.98 -14.70 4.60
CA PHE A 216 -9.20 -13.27 4.36
C PHE A 216 -8.32 -12.73 3.23
N LEU A 217 -7.01 -13.01 3.25
CA LEU A 217 -6.07 -12.54 2.22
C LEU A 217 -6.36 -13.16 0.84
N GLU A 218 -6.71 -14.45 0.79
CA GLU A 218 -7.15 -15.13 -0.43
C GLU A 218 -8.42 -14.50 -1.00
N LYS A 219 -9.40 -14.19 -0.15
CA LYS A 219 -10.61 -13.47 -0.54
C LYS A 219 -10.27 -12.08 -1.11
N GLN A 220 -9.37 -11.33 -0.48
CA GLN A 220 -8.93 -10.03 -1.02
C GLN A 220 -8.21 -10.19 -2.37
N TYR A 221 -7.47 -11.27 -2.57
CA TYR A 221 -6.82 -11.57 -3.84
C TYR A 221 -7.85 -11.84 -4.93
N HIS A 222 -8.82 -12.71 -4.67
CA HIS A 222 -9.88 -13.02 -5.62
C HIS A 222 -10.74 -11.80 -5.97
N ARG A 223 -11.03 -10.94 -5.00
CA ARG A 223 -11.86 -9.74 -5.22
C ARG A 223 -11.13 -8.65 -6.00
N ASN A 224 -9.86 -8.39 -5.66
CA ASN A 224 -9.14 -7.22 -6.15
C ASN A 224 -8.08 -7.53 -7.22
N GLY A 225 -7.54 -8.75 -7.25
CA GLY A 225 -6.49 -9.18 -8.19
C GLY A 225 -5.10 -8.63 -7.86
N PHE A 226 -4.86 -8.18 -6.62
CA PHE A 226 -3.56 -7.63 -6.24
C PHE A 226 -2.51 -8.72 -6.13
N LEU A 227 -1.51 -8.68 -7.00
CA LEU A 227 -0.49 -9.74 -7.09
C LEU A 227 0.44 -9.76 -5.87
N ASN A 228 0.53 -8.65 -5.12
CA ASN A 228 1.28 -8.62 -3.86
C ASN A 228 0.72 -9.59 -2.81
N LEU A 229 -0.58 -9.90 -2.84
CA LEU A 229 -1.20 -10.86 -1.93
C LEU A 229 -0.69 -12.28 -2.15
N GLN A 230 -0.37 -12.66 -3.39
CA GLN A 230 0.25 -13.95 -3.66
C GLN A 230 1.64 -14.06 -3.02
N GLN A 231 2.40 -12.96 -3.00
CA GLN A 231 3.69 -12.90 -2.33
C GLN A 231 3.53 -12.90 -0.81
N ALA A 232 2.52 -12.20 -0.30
CA ALA A 232 2.17 -12.22 1.12
C ALA A 232 1.84 -13.64 1.61
N LEU A 233 1.01 -14.39 0.87
CA LEU A 233 0.65 -15.77 1.21
C LEU A 233 1.87 -16.70 1.21
N LYS A 234 2.75 -16.61 0.20
CA LYS A 234 4.01 -17.38 0.16
C LYS A 234 4.93 -17.03 1.34
N LEU A 235 5.01 -15.75 1.69
CA LEU A 235 5.81 -15.29 2.82
C LEU A 235 5.22 -15.79 4.14
N LEU A 236 3.89 -15.81 4.31
CA LEU A 236 3.24 -16.40 5.49
C LEU A 236 3.59 -17.88 5.66
N ASP A 237 3.55 -18.67 4.60
CA ASP A 237 3.93 -20.09 4.67
C ASP A 237 5.38 -20.25 5.15
N LYS A 238 6.32 -19.40 4.67
CA LYS A 238 7.71 -19.37 5.15
C LYS A 238 7.82 -18.91 6.61
N ILE A 239 7.08 -17.86 6.97
CA ILE A 239 7.02 -17.31 8.32
C ILE A 239 6.52 -18.38 9.30
N TRP A 240 5.51 -19.17 8.96
CA TRP A 240 4.97 -20.20 9.87
C TRP A 240 5.85 -21.45 9.96
N ALA A 241 6.67 -21.72 8.94
CA ALA A 241 7.64 -22.81 8.92
C ALA A 241 9.00 -22.46 9.59
N ARG A 242 9.19 -21.23 10.05
CA ARG A 242 10.47 -20.74 10.59
C ARG A 242 10.87 -21.42 11.90
N SER A 243 12.17 -21.46 12.18
CA SER A 243 12.68 -21.83 13.51
C SER A 243 12.45 -20.70 14.52
N SER A 244 12.38 -21.03 15.82
CA SER A 244 12.10 -20.08 16.91
C SER A 244 13.12 -18.95 17.08
N TYR A 245 14.27 -19.00 16.40
CA TYR A 245 15.36 -18.04 16.53
C TYR A 245 15.26 -16.83 15.58
N THR A 246 14.31 -16.83 14.64
CA THR A 246 14.15 -15.73 13.68
C THR A 246 12.81 -15.03 13.88
N ASN A 247 12.87 -13.76 14.27
CA ASN A 247 11.69 -12.89 14.29
C ASN A 247 11.24 -12.60 12.85
N TRP A 248 9.95 -12.79 12.57
CA TRP A 248 9.41 -12.65 11.21
C TRP A 248 9.58 -11.26 10.57
N PRO A 249 9.70 -10.12 11.30
CA PRO A 249 10.00 -8.83 10.66
C PRO A 249 11.29 -8.85 9.85
N ALA A 250 12.28 -9.67 10.24
CA ALA A 250 13.53 -9.81 9.50
C ALA A 250 13.35 -10.48 8.12
N LEU A 251 12.22 -11.17 7.89
CA LEU A 251 11.90 -11.84 6.63
C LEU A 251 11.16 -10.92 5.65
N LEU A 252 10.61 -9.79 6.11
CA LEU A 252 9.84 -8.86 5.27
C LEU A 252 10.61 -8.28 4.08
N PRO A 253 11.93 -7.98 4.16
CA PRO A 253 12.66 -7.45 3.02
C PRO A 253 12.94 -8.48 1.92
N GLU A 254 12.92 -9.78 2.23
CA GLU A 254 13.32 -10.85 1.31
C GLU A 254 12.57 -10.87 -0.03
N PRO A 255 11.22 -10.76 -0.09
CA PRO A 255 10.51 -10.79 -1.35
C PRO A 255 10.70 -9.51 -2.18
N ARG A 256 11.29 -8.44 -1.63
CA ARG A 256 11.45 -7.12 -2.27
C ARG A 256 10.16 -6.51 -2.79
N VAL A 257 9.03 -6.89 -2.18
CA VAL A 257 7.71 -6.34 -2.46
C VAL A 257 7.14 -5.72 -1.20
N PHE A 258 6.27 -4.74 -1.38
CA PHE A 258 5.49 -4.20 -0.28
C PHE A 258 4.13 -4.89 -0.20
N ILE A 259 3.84 -5.49 0.94
CA ILE A 259 2.51 -6.04 1.25
C ILE A 259 1.69 -4.87 1.77
N MET A 260 0.72 -4.42 0.97
CA MET A 260 -0.13 -3.25 1.20
C MET A 260 -1.49 -3.70 1.70
#